data_AF-A0A0A9E4W4-F1
#
_entry.id   AF-A0A0A9E4W4-F1
#
_cell.length_a   1.000
_cell.length_b   1.000
_cell.length_c   1.000
_cell.angle_alpha   90.00
_cell.angle_beta   90.00
_cell.angle_gamma   90.00
#
_symmetry.space_group_name_H-M   'P 1'
#
loop_
_entity.id
_entity.type
_entity.pdbx_description
1 polymer ?
#
loop_
_entity_poly.entity_id
_entity_poly.type
_entity_poly.pdbx_seq_one_letter_code
_entity_poly.pdbx_strand_id
1 'polypeptide(L)'
;MMLDKAFAGPRRRFLNVCTGECIRMDLPVLAEHMLVALTPEGLLLLLHEPTHMLRLLNPLTLQLTDLPPVTALLRPEQQRRSLGWGLKLGDVLRVRGASLVTDASIVAVSFSDPMVLAVAKPGDETWTAVDDRHMNSTLPFAGRLYCAFYLGVMVLNISSDQQPRLVMAAKWNKSFYLCQMSASLHLVDNGGELMLVHRMLCSDNEDDDDSHSDDENGDDSYEAYLRKYEVYRVDLDDGILIPVKGLNGRAVFMSMSRTISVSAEVFPFVTADTIYLGFDCDKETLEYNIADGSREPCNSDERVHPCSVVDCLCNCIHGTGKLLA
;
A
#
# COMPACT_ATOMS: atom_id res chain seq x y z
N MET A 1 7.07 6.50 8.58
CA MET A 1 8.14 7.43 8.98
C MET A 1 7.48 8.78 9.18
N MET A 2 7.64 9.41 10.34
CA MET A 2 7.06 10.73 10.60
C MET A 2 8.15 11.81 10.52
N LEU A 3 7.82 12.92 9.88
CA LEU A 3 8.67 14.10 9.80
C LEU A 3 8.09 15.20 10.67
N ASP A 4 8.87 15.65 11.63
CA ASP A 4 8.54 16.87 12.35
C ASP A 4 9.27 18.04 11.67
N LYS A 5 8.52 19.10 11.35
CA LYS A 5 9.09 20.35 10.84
C LYS A 5 9.67 21.23 11.96
N ALA A 6 9.59 20.83 13.23
CA ALA A 6 10.16 21.59 14.33
C ALA A 6 11.61 21.17 14.68
N PHE A 7 12.55 21.92 14.11
CA PHE A 7 13.90 22.25 14.59
C PHE A 7 14.93 21.12 14.94
N ALA A 8 16.14 21.31 14.37
CA ALA A 8 17.43 20.61 14.53
C ALA A 8 17.68 19.35 13.66
N GLY A 9 18.09 19.58 12.40
CA GLY A 9 18.52 18.55 11.42
C GLY A 9 17.40 17.61 10.97
N PRO A 10 17.50 16.91 9.82
CA PRO A 10 16.42 16.04 9.35
C PRO A 10 16.41 14.70 10.12
N ARG A 11 16.28 14.76 11.45
CA ARG A 11 16.07 13.56 12.27
C ARG A 11 14.71 12.95 11.92
N ARG A 12 14.73 11.68 11.47
CA ARG A 12 13.55 10.93 11.05
C ARG A 12 12.95 10.19 12.25
N ARG A 13 11.61 10.14 12.33
CA ARG A 13 10.90 9.33 13.35
C ARG A 13 10.45 8.00 12.77
N PHE A 14 10.74 6.94 13.49
CA PHE A 14 10.19 5.62 13.26
C PHE A 14 9.23 5.31 14.40
N LEU A 15 7.99 4.96 14.03
CA LEU A 15 6.93 4.59 14.94
C LEU A 15 6.74 3.08 14.85
N ASN A 16 6.76 2.40 15.99
CA ASN A 16 6.31 1.03 16.10
C ASN A 16 4.79 1.03 16.22
N VAL A 17 4.11 0.56 15.17
CA VAL A 17 2.64 0.52 15.11
C VAL A 17 2.01 -0.52 16.05
N CYS A 18 2.80 -1.45 16.59
CA CYS A 18 2.32 -2.44 17.55
C CYS A 18 2.40 -1.94 18.99
N THR A 19 3.42 -1.14 19.33
CA THR A 19 3.66 -0.68 20.71
C THR A 19 3.38 0.81 20.92
N GLY A 20 3.26 1.59 19.84
CA GLY A 20 3.15 3.05 19.91
C GLY A 20 4.48 3.77 20.18
N GLU A 21 5.57 3.03 20.41
CA GLU A 21 6.87 3.62 20.71
C GLU A 21 7.50 4.29 19.49
N CYS A 22 8.18 5.40 19.72
CA CYS A 22 8.83 6.17 18.67
C CYS A 22 10.32 6.36 18.97
N ILE A 23 11.15 6.08 17.96
CA ILE A 23 12.58 6.41 17.97
C ILE A 23 12.87 7.53 16.96
N ARG A 24 13.94 8.29 17.23
CA ARG A 24 14.46 9.33 16.33
C ARG A 24 15.84 8.93 15.86
N MET A 25 16.07 9.01 14.56
CA MET A 25 17.33 8.62 13.95
C MET A 25 17.81 9.68 12.97
N ASP A 26 19.13 9.86 12.90
CA ASP A 26 19.77 10.63 11.86
C ASP A 26 20.16 9.69 10.71
N LEU A 27 19.72 10.01 9.50
CA LEU A 27 19.91 9.17 8.32
C LEU A 27 20.57 9.99 7.21
N PRO A 28 21.87 10.30 7.35
CA PRO A 28 22.59 11.16 6.39
C PRO A 28 22.61 10.56 4.97
N VAL A 29 22.51 9.23 4.85
CA VAL A 29 22.43 8.51 3.56
C VAL A 29 21.28 9.01 2.67
N LEU A 30 20.19 9.50 3.27
CA LEU A 30 19.05 10.05 2.51
C LEU A 30 19.37 11.36 1.78
N ALA A 31 20.50 12.02 2.07
CA ALA A 31 20.91 13.21 1.33
C ALA A 31 21.29 12.89 -0.14
N GLU A 32 21.77 11.66 -0.38
CA GLU A 32 22.24 11.20 -1.70
C GLU A 32 21.27 10.21 -2.36
N HIS A 33 20.22 9.81 -1.65
CA HIS A 33 19.29 8.77 -2.09
C HIS A 33 17.84 9.23 -1.99
N MET A 34 17.02 8.76 -2.93
CA MET A 34 15.57 8.92 -2.83
C MET A 34 14.97 7.72 -2.09
N LEU A 35 14.17 7.96 -1.04
CA LEU A 35 13.35 6.92 -0.43
C LEU A 35 12.21 6.54 -1.38
N VAL A 36 12.14 5.28 -1.80
CA VAL A 36 11.12 4.80 -2.74
C VAL A 36 10.07 3.91 -2.09
N ALA A 37 10.44 3.14 -1.06
CA ALA A 37 9.49 2.34 -0.29
C ALA A 37 9.99 2.03 1.13
N LEU A 38 9.05 1.70 2.01
CA LEU A 38 9.29 1.15 3.34
C LEU A 38 8.90 -0.34 3.33
N THR A 39 9.74 -1.21 3.86
CA THR A 39 9.34 -2.60 4.07
C THR A 39 8.61 -2.73 5.42
N PRO A 40 7.72 -3.71 5.62
CA PRO A 40 7.07 -3.93 6.91
C PRO A 40 8.05 -4.28 8.03
N GLU A 41 9.20 -4.87 7.67
CA GLU A 41 10.28 -5.20 8.60
C GLU A 41 11.05 -3.94 9.07
N GLY A 42 10.65 -2.75 8.62
CA GLY A 42 11.25 -1.48 9.02
C GLY A 42 12.47 -1.08 8.19
N LEU A 43 12.75 -1.75 7.08
CA LEU A 43 13.85 -1.42 6.18
C LEU A 43 13.42 -0.33 5.18
N LEU A 44 14.40 0.45 4.72
CA LEU A 44 14.19 1.51 3.75
C LEU A 44 14.70 1.06 2.38
N LEU A 45 13.84 1.06 1.36
CA LEU A 45 14.26 0.87 -0.02
C LEU A 45 14.59 2.24 -0.62
N LEU A 46 15.84 2.41 -1.03
CA LEU A 46 16.42 3.64 -1.50
C LEU A 46 16.84 3.52 -2.97
N LEU A 47 16.63 4.57 -3.75
CA LEU A 47 17.16 4.71 -5.10
C LEU A 47 18.37 5.65 -5.08
N HIS A 48 19.50 5.16 -5.58
CA HIS A 48 20.66 5.99 -5.88
C HIS A 48 20.54 6.51 -7.32
N GLU A 49 20.06 7.75 -7.48
CA GLU A 49 19.76 8.35 -8.79
C GLU A 49 20.92 8.25 -9.80
N PRO A 50 22.19 8.57 -9.47
CA PRO A 50 23.27 8.56 -10.46
C PRO A 50 23.56 7.17 -11.07
N THR A 51 23.40 6.10 -10.29
CA THR A 51 23.68 4.72 -10.77
C THR A 51 22.42 3.91 -11.05
N HIS A 52 21.25 4.45 -10.73
CA HIS A 52 19.95 3.78 -10.79
C HIS A 52 19.87 2.47 -9.97
N MET A 53 20.76 2.29 -8.99
CA MET A 53 20.76 1.12 -8.12
C MET A 53 19.73 1.28 -7.01
N LEU A 54 19.01 0.20 -6.72
CA LEU A 54 18.23 0.10 -5.49
C LEU A 54 19.11 -0.39 -4.35
N ARG A 55 18.84 0.12 -3.16
CA ARG A 55 19.59 -0.17 -1.94
C ARG A 55 18.63 -0.39 -0.80
N LEU A 56 18.81 -1.48 -0.06
CA LEU A 56 18.06 -1.74 1.15
C LEU A 56 18.89 -1.25 2.34
N LEU A 57 18.37 -0.25 3.06
CA LEU A 57 18.99 0.30 4.25
C LEU A 57 18.28 -0.22 5.51
N ASN A 58 19.05 -0.81 6.41
CA ASN A 58 18.61 -1.03 7.78
C ASN A 58 18.85 0.26 8.58
N PRO A 59 17.79 0.97 9.02
CA PRO A 59 17.96 2.25 9.73
C PRO A 59 18.62 2.09 11.10
N LEU A 60 18.52 0.93 11.74
CA LEU A 60 19.10 0.67 13.06
C LEU A 60 20.59 0.41 13.00
N THR A 61 21.05 -0.35 12.00
CA THR A 61 22.47 -0.71 11.84
C THR A 61 23.21 0.18 10.85
N LEU A 62 22.49 1.02 10.10
CA LEU A 62 22.97 1.79 8.96
C LEU A 62 23.61 0.94 7.85
N GLN A 63 23.36 -0.37 7.87
CA GLN A 63 23.87 -1.28 6.85
C GLN A 63 23.08 -1.09 5.55
N LEU A 64 23.83 -0.93 4.46
CA LEU A 64 23.32 -0.77 3.12
C LEU A 64 23.58 -2.06 2.33
N THR A 65 22.55 -2.55 1.66
CA THR A 65 22.65 -3.74 0.79
C THR A 65 22.30 -3.36 -0.63
N ASP A 66 23.24 -3.53 -1.56
CA ASP A 66 23.02 -3.23 -2.98
C ASP A 66 22.13 -4.28 -3.64
N LEU A 67 21.22 -3.79 -4.49
CA LEU A 67 20.35 -4.57 -5.36
C LEU A 67 20.63 -4.19 -6.83
N PRO A 68 20.23 -5.03 -7.80
CA PRO A 68 20.48 -4.74 -9.20
C PRO A 68 19.85 -3.40 -9.64
N PRO A 69 20.40 -2.74 -10.68
CA PRO A 69 19.88 -1.47 -11.17
C PRO A 69 18.47 -1.64 -11.75
N VAL A 70 17.59 -0.67 -11.47
CA VAL A 70 16.19 -0.68 -11.94
C VAL A 70 16.11 -0.61 -13.47
N THR A 71 17.11 -0.04 -14.12
CA THR A 71 17.19 0.03 -15.57
C THR A 71 17.16 -1.34 -16.24
N ALA A 72 17.57 -2.41 -15.55
CA ALA A 72 17.46 -3.78 -16.05
C ALA A 72 16.00 -4.27 -16.20
N LEU A 73 15.04 -3.61 -15.53
CA LEU A 73 13.60 -3.91 -15.63
C LEU A 73 12.88 -3.02 -16.65
N LEU A 74 13.51 -1.96 -17.15
CA LEU A 74 12.88 -1.01 -18.08
C LEU A 74 12.94 -1.52 -19.51
N ARG A 75 11.84 -1.39 -20.26
CA ARG A 75 11.87 -1.59 -21.70
C ARG A 75 12.68 -0.46 -22.37
N PRO A 76 13.34 -0.70 -23.52
CA PRO A 76 14.12 0.33 -24.22
C PRO A 76 13.33 1.61 -24.52
N GLU A 77 12.03 1.50 -24.78
CA GLU A 77 11.13 2.63 -25.01
C GLU A 77 10.89 3.46 -23.74
N GLN A 78 10.71 2.82 -22.59
CA GLN A 78 10.56 3.49 -21.30
C GLN A 78 11.85 4.20 -20.91
N GLN A 79 12.98 3.53 -21.12
CA GLN A 79 14.30 4.12 -20.89
C GLN A 79 14.53 5.37 -21.75
N ARG A 80 14.11 5.33 -23.04
CA ARG A 80 14.16 6.49 -23.94
C ARG A 80 13.18 7.60 -23.56
N ARG A 81 11.97 7.28 -23.09
CA ARG A 81 10.98 8.28 -22.65
C ARG A 81 11.42 9.01 -21.38
N SER A 82 11.88 8.28 -20.37
CA SER A 82 12.35 8.88 -19.10
C SER A 82 13.60 9.74 -19.32
N LEU A 83 14.60 9.22 -20.04
CA LEU A 83 15.84 9.96 -20.32
C LEU A 83 15.67 11.07 -21.36
N GLY A 84 14.73 10.93 -22.31
CA GLY A 84 14.50 11.89 -23.39
C GLY A 84 13.78 13.17 -22.97
N TRP A 85 13.06 13.14 -21.84
CA TRP A 85 12.38 14.32 -21.28
C TRP A 85 13.16 14.96 -20.12
N GLY A 86 14.37 14.47 -19.81
CA GLY A 86 15.19 14.97 -18.71
C GLY A 86 14.61 14.70 -17.32
N LEU A 87 13.67 13.77 -17.20
CA LEU A 87 13.10 13.36 -15.90
C LEU A 87 14.09 12.46 -15.16
N LYS A 88 14.21 12.65 -13.84
CA LYS A 88 14.98 11.73 -13.00
C LYS A 88 14.23 10.41 -12.86
N LEU A 89 14.96 9.30 -12.71
CA LEU A 89 14.32 7.99 -12.62
C LEU A 89 13.41 7.90 -11.40
N GLY A 90 13.80 8.50 -10.27
CA GLY A 90 12.98 8.51 -9.06
C GLY A 90 11.68 9.31 -9.18
N ASP A 91 11.57 10.23 -10.15
CA ASP A 91 10.31 10.95 -10.40
C ASP A 91 9.30 10.09 -11.19
N VAL A 92 9.78 9.07 -11.91
CA VAL A 92 8.96 8.16 -12.73
C VAL A 92 8.71 6.84 -12.01
N LEU A 93 9.71 6.33 -11.29
CA LEU A 93 9.68 5.05 -10.60
C LEU A 93 8.62 5.06 -9.52
N ARG A 94 7.65 4.15 -9.62
CA ARG A 94 6.62 3.97 -8.60
C ARG A 94 6.68 2.56 -8.04
N VAL A 95 6.85 2.45 -6.73
CA VAL A 95 6.89 1.18 -5.99
C VAL A 95 5.62 1.09 -5.14
N ARG A 96 4.88 -0.02 -5.27
CA ARG A 96 3.73 -0.31 -4.41
C ARG A 96 4.16 -0.95 -3.09
N GLY A 97 5.16 -1.83 -3.14
CA GLY A 97 5.66 -2.51 -1.95
C GLY A 97 7.01 -3.15 -2.17
N ALA A 98 7.72 -3.37 -1.07
CA ALA A 98 8.99 -4.07 -1.04
C ALA A 98 9.07 -4.91 0.24
N SER A 99 9.74 -6.05 0.17
CA SER A 99 9.85 -6.99 1.29
C SER A 99 11.05 -7.89 1.18
N LEU A 100 11.53 -8.32 2.34
CA LEU A 100 12.48 -9.41 2.45
C LEU A 100 11.72 -10.74 2.63
N VAL A 101 11.87 -11.65 1.68
CA VAL A 101 11.39 -13.03 1.82
C VAL A 101 12.41 -13.78 2.67
N THR A 102 12.09 -13.96 3.96
CA THR A 102 13.02 -14.37 5.03
C THR A 102 13.73 -15.68 4.73
N ASP A 103 13.00 -16.68 4.22
CA ASP A 103 13.53 -18.03 4.03
C ASP A 103 14.50 -18.11 2.85
N ALA A 104 14.49 -17.11 1.97
CA ALA A 104 15.28 -17.11 0.74
C ALA A 104 16.35 -16.00 0.67
N SER A 105 16.38 -15.08 1.64
CA SER A 105 17.21 -13.85 1.60
C SER A 105 17.04 -13.08 0.29
N ILE A 106 15.81 -13.05 -0.23
CA ILE A 106 15.45 -12.41 -1.49
C ILE A 106 14.66 -11.14 -1.19
N VAL A 107 15.00 -10.07 -1.89
CA VAL A 107 14.20 -8.84 -1.90
C VAL A 107 13.21 -8.93 -3.04
N ALA A 108 11.93 -8.85 -2.72
CA ALA A 108 10.85 -8.74 -3.69
C ALA A 108 10.34 -7.30 -3.73
N VAL A 109 10.19 -6.75 -4.92
CA VAL A 109 9.72 -5.37 -5.14
C VAL A 109 8.61 -5.37 -6.18
N SER A 110 7.47 -4.79 -5.82
CA SER A 110 6.34 -4.56 -6.72
C SER A 110 6.38 -3.15 -7.25
N PHE A 111 6.66 -3.01 -8.54
CA PHE A 111 6.68 -1.76 -9.27
C PHE A 111 5.33 -1.55 -9.97
N SER A 112 4.81 -0.32 -9.91
CA SER A 112 3.65 0.09 -10.72
C SER A 112 4.04 0.82 -11.99
N ASP A 113 5.23 1.41 -12.05
CA ASP A 113 5.83 1.90 -13.28
C ASP A 113 7.37 1.71 -13.21
N PRO A 114 7.94 0.73 -13.94
CA PRO A 114 7.25 -0.23 -14.82
C PRO A 114 6.31 -1.16 -14.03
N MET A 115 5.27 -1.70 -14.67
CA MET A 115 4.34 -2.64 -14.01
C MET A 115 4.96 -4.04 -13.95
N VAL A 116 5.66 -4.37 -12.86
CA VAL A 116 6.34 -5.66 -12.69
C VAL A 116 6.56 -5.99 -11.20
N LEU A 117 6.34 -7.25 -10.83
CA LEU A 117 6.87 -7.85 -9.61
C LEU A 117 8.23 -8.47 -9.94
N ALA A 118 9.28 -8.02 -9.27
CA ALA A 118 10.63 -8.52 -9.49
C ALA A 118 11.29 -8.96 -8.19
N VAL A 119 12.19 -9.92 -8.28
CA VAL A 119 12.97 -10.44 -7.17
C VAL A 119 14.47 -10.41 -7.47
N ALA A 120 15.27 -10.18 -6.45
CA ALA A 120 16.72 -10.27 -6.51
C ALA A 120 17.31 -10.65 -5.15
N LYS A 121 18.43 -11.36 -5.16
CA LYS A 121 19.29 -11.52 -3.98
C LYS A 121 20.29 -10.37 -3.92
N PRO A 122 20.74 -10.00 -2.71
CA PRO A 122 21.92 -9.17 -2.55
C PRO A 122 23.10 -9.71 -3.36
N GLY A 123 23.68 -8.87 -4.22
CA GLY A 123 24.80 -9.24 -5.09
C GLY A 123 24.42 -9.81 -6.46
N ASP A 124 23.14 -10.02 -6.76
CA ASP A 124 22.71 -10.34 -8.12
C ASP A 124 23.00 -9.17 -9.08
N GLU A 125 23.37 -9.48 -10.32
CA GLU A 125 23.62 -8.47 -11.37
C GLU A 125 22.32 -8.00 -12.05
N THR A 126 21.27 -8.83 -12.01
CA THR A 126 20.00 -8.55 -12.72
C THR A 126 18.80 -8.96 -11.87
N TRP A 127 17.65 -8.35 -12.16
CA TRP A 127 16.38 -8.71 -11.56
C TRP A 127 15.77 -9.94 -12.25
N THR A 128 15.15 -10.83 -11.48
CA THR A 128 14.25 -11.85 -12.02
C THR A 128 12.82 -11.30 -11.99
N ALA A 129 12.26 -11.01 -13.16
CA ALA A 129 10.85 -10.66 -13.28
C ALA A 129 9.97 -11.89 -13.00
N VAL A 130 8.95 -11.72 -12.17
CA VAL A 130 8.05 -12.79 -11.72
C VAL A 130 6.70 -12.71 -12.42
N ASP A 131 6.12 -11.51 -12.48
CA ASP A 131 4.80 -11.26 -13.04
C ASP A 131 4.70 -9.79 -13.46
N ASP A 132 3.99 -9.50 -14.54
CA ASP A 132 3.79 -8.15 -15.08
C ASP A 132 2.32 -7.72 -15.11
N ARG A 133 1.43 -8.51 -14.49
CA ARG A 133 0.00 -8.18 -14.38
C ARG A 133 -0.21 -7.10 -13.33
N HIS A 134 -1.28 -6.33 -13.49
CA HIS A 134 -1.66 -5.31 -12.53
C HIS A 134 -2.04 -5.93 -11.18
N MET A 135 -1.31 -5.55 -10.14
CA MET A 135 -1.55 -5.94 -8.75
C MET A 135 -2.22 -4.79 -8.02
N ASN A 136 -3.27 -5.04 -7.25
CA ASN A 136 -3.91 -3.99 -6.46
C ASN A 136 -3.06 -3.60 -5.25
N SER A 137 -2.58 -4.59 -4.50
CA SER A 137 -1.73 -4.39 -3.33
C SER A 137 -0.79 -5.56 -3.10
N THR A 138 0.25 -5.34 -2.29
CA THR A 138 1.21 -6.36 -1.87
C THR A 138 1.46 -6.25 -0.38
N LEU A 139 1.51 -7.40 0.30
CA LEU A 139 1.70 -7.46 1.73
C LEU A 139 2.60 -8.65 2.11
N PRO A 140 3.71 -8.38 2.79
CA PRO A 140 4.47 -9.39 3.53
C PRO A 140 3.69 -9.85 4.75
N PHE A 141 3.53 -11.16 4.89
CA PHE A 141 2.79 -11.77 5.98
C PHE A 141 3.38 -13.15 6.27
N ALA A 142 3.68 -13.42 7.54
CA ALA A 142 4.24 -14.70 8.01
C ALA A 142 5.43 -15.21 7.17
N GLY A 143 6.39 -14.33 6.84
CA GLY A 143 7.60 -14.67 6.08
C GLY A 143 7.42 -14.84 4.56
N ARG A 144 6.21 -14.61 4.04
CA ARG A 144 5.86 -14.74 2.63
C ARG A 144 5.34 -13.43 2.06
N LEU A 145 5.46 -13.25 0.75
CA LEU A 145 4.86 -12.12 0.05
C LEU A 145 3.53 -12.51 -0.58
N TYR A 146 2.46 -11.84 -0.18
CA TYR A 146 1.13 -11.96 -0.77
C TYR A 146 0.82 -10.75 -1.64
N CYS A 147 0.04 -10.99 -2.69
CA CYS A 147 -0.33 -10.01 -3.69
C CYS A 147 -1.83 -10.13 -3.98
N ALA A 148 -2.57 -9.02 -3.94
CA ALA A 148 -3.96 -9.00 -4.34
C ALA A 148 -4.10 -8.71 -5.83
N PHE A 149 -4.89 -9.54 -6.49
CA PHE A 149 -5.32 -9.40 -7.88
C PHE A 149 -6.84 -9.43 -7.93
N TYR A 150 -7.42 -9.00 -9.05
CA TYR A 150 -8.85 -9.12 -9.32
C TYR A 150 -9.38 -10.59 -9.24
N LEU A 151 -8.49 -11.58 -9.39
CA LEU A 151 -8.81 -13.01 -9.25
C LEU A 151 -8.75 -13.53 -7.81
N GLY A 152 -8.23 -12.73 -6.88
CA GLY A 152 -8.02 -13.09 -5.48
C GLY A 152 -6.60 -12.85 -4.99
N VAL A 153 -6.24 -13.54 -3.92
CA VAL A 153 -4.95 -13.40 -3.26
C VAL A 153 -4.00 -14.44 -3.80
N MET A 154 -2.83 -14.00 -4.27
CA MET A 154 -1.75 -14.87 -4.71
C MET A 154 -0.56 -14.75 -3.75
N VAL A 155 0.26 -15.79 -3.69
CA VAL A 155 1.49 -15.83 -2.90
C VAL A 155 2.69 -16.05 -3.82
N LEU A 156 3.78 -15.36 -3.52
CA LEU A 156 5.06 -15.56 -4.19
C LEU A 156 5.67 -16.88 -3.73
N ASN A 157 5.74 -17.85 -4.64
CA ASN A 157 6.41 -19.13 -4.42
C ASN A 157 7.84 -19.07 -4.95
N ILE A 158 8.80 -19.21 -4.04
CA ILE A 158 10.22 -19.31 -4.36
C ILE A 158 10.71 -20.65 -3.81
N SER A 159 10.81 -21.64 -4.69
CA SER A 159 11.44 -22.94 -4.40
C SER A 159 12.79 -23.00 -5.09
N SER A 160 13.79 -23.65 -4.48
CA SER A 160 15.15 -23.78 -5.05
C SER A 160 15.17 -24.33 -6.48
N ASP A 161 14.17 -25.17 -6.82
CA ASP A 161 14.18 -25.98 -8.03
C ASP A 161 13.28 -25.40 -9.14
N GLN A 162 12.62 -24.25 -8.91
CA GLN A 162 11.71 -23.66 -9.88
C GLN A 162 11.87 -22.15 -9.96
N GLN A 163 11.60 -21.59 -11.14
CA GLN A 163 11.56 -20.14 -11.30
C GLN A 163 10.52 -19.52 -10.35
N PRO A 164 10.85 -18.38 -9.70
CA PRO A 164 9.89 -17.67 -8.86
C PRO A 164 8.60 -17.38 -9.62
N ARG A 165 7.46 -17.66 -8.98
CA ARG A 165 6.14 -17.47 -9.60
C ARG A 165 5.07 -17.21 -8.57
N LEU A 166 4.01 -16.56 -8.99
CA LEU A 166 2.82 -16.38 -8.18
C LEU A 166 1.91 -17.60 -8.28
N VAL A 167 1.42 -18.06 -7.13
CA VAL A 167 0.46 -19.18 -7.01
C VAL A 167 -0.77 -18.68 -6.28
N MET A 168 -1.96 -19.18 -6.64
CA MET A 168 -3.20 -18.79 -5.97
C MET A 168 -3.18 -19.23 -4.51
N ALA A 169 -3.41 -18.29 -3.59
CA ALA A 169 -3.53 -18.53 -2.16
C ALA A 169 -4.99 -18.54 -1.71
N ALA A 170 -5.81 -17.60 -2.21
CA ALA A 170 -7.25 -17.60 -1.99
C ALA A 170 -8.00 -17.06 -3.21
N LYS A 171 -9.04 -17.77 -3.65
CA LYS A 171 -9.81 -17.38 -4.83
C LYS A 171 -10.86 -16.31 -4.50
N TRP A 172 -10.98 -15.35 -5.39
CA TRP A 172 -12.06 -14.36 -5.37
C TRP A 172 -13.14 -14.78 -6.38
N ASN A 173 -14.31 -15.17 -5.86
CA ASN A 173 -15.39 -15.74 -6.68
C ASN A 173 -16.35 -14.68 -7.25
N LYS A 174 -16.17 -13.39 -6.95
CA LYS A 174 -17.00 -12.30 -7.49
C LYS A 174 -16.29 -11.63 -8.68
N SER A 175 -16.97 -11.42 -9.78
CA SER A 175 -16.43 -10.58 -10.86
C SER A 175 -16.71 -9.11 -10.55
N PHE A 176 -15.72 -8.23 -10.65
CA PHE A 176 -15.94 -6.77 -10.63
C PHE A 176 -15.11 -6.08 -11.71
N TYR A 177 -15.59 -4.92 -12.16
CA TYR A 177 -14.92 -4.17 -13.24
C TYR A 177 -13.53 -3.71 -12.81
N LEU A 178 -12.56 -3.98 -13.69
CA LEU A 178 -11.13 -3.81 -13.47
C LEU A 178 -10.69 -2.34 -13.67
N CYS A 179 -11.41 -1.40 -13.06
CA CYS A 179 -11.05 0.01 -13.05
C CYS A 179 -10.68 0.42 -11.63
N GLN A 180 -9.43 0.84 -11.40
CA GLN A 180 -8.97 1.30 -10.07
C GLN A 180 -9.85 2.42 -9.50
N MET A 181 -10.48 3.21 -10.37
CA MET A 181 -11.44 4.24 -9.96
C MET A 181 -12.67 3.63 -9.29
N SER A 182 -13.20 2.52 -9.82
CA SER A 182 -14.40 1.86 -9.31
C SER A 182 -14.13 0.79 -8.27
N ALA A 183 -13.01 0.07 -8.32
CA ALA A 183 -12.72 -1.00 -7.38
C ALA A 183 -11.23 -1.27 -7.15
N SER A 184 -10.87 -1.66 -5.92
CA SER A 184 -9.51 -2.11 -5.58
C SER A 184 -9.48 -3.03 -4.36
N LEU A 185 -8.43 -3.85 -4.29
CA LEU A 185 -8.21 -4.87 -3.26
C LEU A 185 -6.94 -4.59 -2.45
N HIS A 186 -7.08 -4.47 -1.14
CA HIS A 186 -6.02 -4.02 -0.23
C HIS A 186 -5.76 -5.04 0.86
N LEU A 187 -4.62 -5.72 0.81
CA LEU A 187 -4.20 -6.67 1.84
C LEU A 187 -3.79 -5.93 3.11
N VAL A 188 -4.06 -6.51 4.26
CA VAL A 188 -3.72 -5.97 5.59
C VAL A 188 -3.24 -7.10 6.50
N ASP A 189 -2.15 -6.87 7.24
CA ASP A 189 -1.80 -7.68 8.41
C ASP A 189 -2.54 -7.07 9.61
N ASN A 190 -3.62 -7.74 10.05
CA ASN A 190 -4.47 -7.26 11.12
C ASN A 190 -4.08 -7.83 12.49
N GLY A 191 -2.79 -7.78 12.83
CA GLY A 191 -2.29 -8.31 14.10
C GLY A 191 -2.08 -9.82 14.08
N GLY A 192 -1.51 -10.34 12.97
CA GLY A 192 -1.28 -11.77 12.76
C GLY A 192 -2.39 -12.47 11.99
N GLU A 193 -3.38 -11.72 11.50
CA GLU A 193 -4.46 -12.24 10.67
C GLU A 193 -4.45 -11.54 9.31
N LEU A 194 -4.36 -12.32 8.23
CA LEU A 194 -4.33 -11.79 6.87
C LEU A 194 -5.75 -11.39 6.45
N MET A 195 -5.96 -10.10 6.25
CA MET A 195 -7.22 -9.52 5.83
C MET A 195 -7.12 -8.93 4.43
N LEU A 196 -8.26 -8.82 3.77
CA LEU A 196 -8.40 -8.19 2.46
C LEU A 196 -9.57 -7.20 2.49
N VAL A 197 -9.29 -5.93 2.23
CA VAL A 197 -10.30 -4.88 2.09
C VAL A 197 -10.63 -4.71 0.61
N HIS A 198 -11.90 -4.84 0.27
CA HIS A 198 -12.45 -4.54 -1.05
C HIS A 198 -13.13 -3.16 -1.02
N ARG A 199 -12.49 -2.20 -1.68
CA ARG A 199 -13.03 -0.86 -1.90
C ARG A 199 -13.79 -0.84 -3.21
N MET A 200 -15.05 -0.45 -3.19
CA MET A 200 -15.94 -0.37 -4.36
C MET A 200 -16.63 0.99 -4.44
N LEU A 201 -16.96 1.41 -5.65
CA LEU A 201 -17.88 2.50 -5.94
C LEU A 201 -19.27 1.89 -6.15
N CYS A 202 -20.29 2.39 -5.44
CA CYS A 202 -21.68 1.96 -5.57
C CYS A 202 -22.54 3.13 -6.05
N SER A 203 -23.56 2.87 -6.87
CA SER A 203 -24.69 3.80 -7.07
C SER A 203 -25.78 3.46 -6.04
N ASP A 204 -26.55 4.46 -5.61
CA ASP A 204 -27.61 4.27 -4.62
C ASP A 204 -28.80 3.42 -5.13
N ASN A 205 -28.85 3.09 -6.43
CA ASN A 205 -30.02 2.51 -7.09
C ASN A 205 -30.07 0.96 -7.18
N GLU A 206 -29.25 0.21 -6.45
CA GLU A 206 -29.31 -1.27 -6.52
C GLU A 206 -30.41 -1.90 -5.64
N ASP A 207 -31.14 -1.12 -4.83
CA ASP A 207 -32.21 -1.63 -3.95
C ASP A 207 -33.65 -1.15 -4.28
N ASP A 208 -33.85 -0.28 -5.29
CA ASP A 208 -35.19 0.18 -5.70
C ASP A 208 -35.66 -0.49 -6.99
N ASP A 209 -36.04 -1.78 -6.87
CA ASP A 209 -37.01 -2.38 -7.78
C ASP A 209 -38.39 -1.71 -7.53
N ASP A 210 -38.99 -1.15 -8.57
CA ASP A 210 -40.37 -0.65 -8.66
C ASP A 210 -40.76 0.69 -7.99
N SER A 211 -40.11 1.80 -8.35
CA SER A 211 -40.82 3.09 -8.39
C SER A 211 -40.46 3.95 -9.59
N HIS A 212 -41.32 3.89 -10.62
CA HIS A 212 -41.46 4.97 -11.59
C HIS A 212 -42.01 6.21 -10.88
N SER A 213 -41.14 7.14 -10.46
CA SER A 213 -41.54 8.52 -10.19
C SER A 213 -41.21 9.37 -11.40
N ASP A 214 -42.26 9.68 -12.17
CA ASP A 214 -42.27 10.74 -13.18
C ASP A 214 -42.13 12.09 -12.47
N ASP A 215 -40.91 12.49 -12.11
CA ASP A 215 -40.64 13.87 -11.68
C ASP A 215 -39.96 14.65 -12.81
N GLU A 216 -40.79 15.38 -13.55
CA GLU A 216 -40.40 16.43 -14.52
C GLU A 216 -39.84 17.68 -13.80
N ASN A 217 -38.80 17.52 -12.99
CA ASN A 217 -38.02 18.66 -12.51
C ASN A 217 -36.55 18.38 -12.78
N GLY A 218 -36.02 19.02 -13.83
CA GLY A 218 -34.61 19.00 -14.19
C GLY A 218 -33.75 19.72 -13.15
N ASP A 219 -33.55 19.08 -12.01
CA ASP A 219 -32.41 19.33 -11.13
C ASP A 219 -31.35 18.28 -11.49
N ASP A 220 -30.15 18.73 -11.86
CA ASP A 220 -29.01 17.85 -12.13
C ASP A 220 -28.58 17.21 -10.80
N SER A 221 -29.32 16.22 -10.29
CA SER A 221 -28.87 15.39 -9.19
C SER A 221 -27.73 14.53 -9.72
N TYR A 222 -26.50 15.03 -9.57
CA TYR A 222 -25.33 14.18 -9.70
C TYR A 222 -25.55 12.97 -8.80
N GLU A 223 -25.75 11.78 -9.39
CA GLU A 223 -25.77 10.53 -8.64
C GLU A 223 -24.52 10.50 -7.76
N ALA A 224 -24.71 10.57 -6.44
CA ALA A 224 -23.61 10.58 -5.50
C ALA A 224 -23.03 9.16 -5.42
N TYR A 225 -22.05 8.86 -6.26
CA TYR A 225 -21.34 7.59 -6.23
C TYR A 225 -20.54 7.46 -4.93
N LEU A 226 -21.11 6.78 -3.93
CA LEU A 226 -20.45 6.59 -2.64
C LEU A 226 -19.59 5.32 -2.65
N ARG A 227 -18.51 5.36 -1.87
CA ARG A 227 -17.65 4.19 -1.72
C ARG A 227 -18.09 3.28 -0.59
N LYS A 228 -18.07 1.98 -0.87
CA LYS A 228 -18.32 0.90 0.07
C LYS A 228 -17.05 0.10 0.29
N TYR A 229 -16.89 -0.38 1.51
CA TYR A 229 -15.75 -1.17 1.93
C TYR A 229 -16.25 -2.47 2.54
N GLU A 230 -15.83 -3.59 1.94
CA GLU A 230 -16.07 -4.92 2.48
C GLU A 230 -14.75 -5.53 2.94
N VAL A 231 -14.76 -6.23 4.06
CA VAL A 231 -13.56 -6.86 4.61
C VAL A 231 -13.71 -8.36 4.60
N TYR A 232 -12.63 -9.05 4.24
CA TYR A 232 -12.56 -10.50 4.18
C TYR A 232 -11.35 -11.00 4.97
N ARG A 233 -11.55 -12.01 5.80
CA ARG A 233 -10.47 -12.84 6.32
C ARG A 233 -9.99 -13.76 5.20
N VAL A 234 -8.68 -13.81 4.99
CA VAL A 234 -8.06 -14.73 4.02
C VAL A 234 -7.81 -16.05 4.72
N ASP A 235 -8.62 -17.07 4.41
CA ASP A 235 -8.41 -18.42 4.89
C ASP A 235 -7.43 -19.13 3.95
N LEU A 236 -6.18 -19.27 4.41
CA LEU A 236 -5.10 -19.87 3.62
C LEU A 236 -5.19 -21.40 3.58
N ASP A 237 -5.87 -22.02 4.54
CA ASP A 237 -6.02 -23.48 4.62
C ASP A 237 -7.05 -23.96 3.60
N ASP A 238 -8.21 -23.29 3.57
CA ASP A 238 -9.29 -23.58 2.63
C ASP A 238 -9.13 -22.85 1.28
N GLY A 239 -8.25 -21.85 1.22
CA GLY A 239 -8.00 -21.04 0.03
C GLY A 239 -9.19 -20.17 -0.39
N ILE A 240 -9.92 -19.65 0.60
CA ILE A 240 -11.15 -18.88 0.43
C ILE A 240 -11.08 -17.53 1.16
N LEU A 241 -12.02 -16.65 0.80
CA LEU A 241 -12.20 -15.35 1.42
C LEU A 241 -13.50 -15.35 2.21
N ILE A 242 -13.41 -15.13 3.52
CA ILE A 242 -14.55 -15.19 4.43
C ILE A 242 -14.93 -13.76 4.80
N PRO A 243 -16.13 -13.28 4.45
CA PRO A 243 -16.56 -11.93 4.79
C PRO A 243 -16.63 -11.75 6.31
N VAL A 244 -16.16 -10.62 6.80
CA VAL A 244 -16.18 -10.25 8.22
C VAL A 244 -16.80 -8.87 8.40
N LYS A 245 -17.37 -8.62 9.58
CA LYS A 245 -18.04 -7.36 9.95
C LYS A 245 -17.23 -6.52 10.95
N GLY A 246 -15.96 -6.83 11.11
CA GLY A 246 -15.08 -6.15 12.06
C GLY A 246 -13.62 -6.43 11.75
N LEU A 247 -12.76 -5.68 12.42
CA LEU A 247 -11.30 -5.72 12.36
C LEU A 247 -10.72 -6.14 13.72
N ASN A 248 -11.51 -6.86 14.53
CA ASN A 248 -11.13 -7.39 15.85
C ASN A 248 -10.63 -6.29 16.81
N GLY A 249 -11.34 -5.16 16.88
CA GLY A 249 -10.96 -4.06 17.77
C GLY A 249 -9.80 -3.21 17.26
N ARG A 250 -9.36 -3.43 16.01
CA ARG A 250 -8.27 -2.68 15.36
C ARG A 250 -8.82 -1.67 14.36
N ALA A 251 -8.00 -0.69 14.02
CA ALA A 251 -8.27 0.26 12.96
C ALA A 251 -7.31 0.00 11.79
N VAL A 252 -7.81 0.12 10.56
CA VAL A 252 -7.02 -0.04 9.34
C VAL A 252 -6.84 1.32 8.68
N PHE A 253 -5.59 1.71 8.44
CA PHE A 253 -5.27 2.87 7.62
C PHE A 253 -4.92 2.38 6.22
N MET A 254 -5.61 2.89 5.20
CA MET A 254 -5.52 2.41 3.82
C MET A 254 -5.32 3.55 2.81
N SER A 255 -4.23 3.49 2.05
CA SER A 255 -3.97 4.30 0.86
C SER A 255 -4.06 3.45 -0.40
N MET A 256 -3.82 4.02 -1.59
CA MET A 256 -3.72 3.22 -2.81
C MET A 256 -2.43 2.42 -2.91
N SER A 257 -1.44 2.73 -2.07
CA SER A 257 -0.12 2.10 -2.09
C SER A 257 0.14 1.18 -0.90
N ARG A 258 -0.43 1.48 0.26
CA ARG A 258 -0.07 0.83 1.53
C ARG A 258 -1.25 0.76 2.48
N THR A 259 -1.24 -0.29 3.27
CA THR A 259 -2.09 -0.41 4.45
C THR A 259 -1.27 -0.63 5.71
N ILE A 260 -1.80 -0.20 6.85
CA ILE A 260 -1.31 -0.57 8.19
C ILE A 260 -2.52 -0.82 9.11
N SER A 261 -2.38 -1.75 10.06
CA SER A 261 -3.38 -1.98 11.12
C SER A 261 -2.80 -1.62 12.48
N VAL A 262 -3.54 -0.85 13.27
CA VAL A 262 -3.17 -0.44 14.63
C VAL A 262 -4.24 -0.89 15.62
N SER A 263 -3.83 -1.25 16.84
CA SER A 263 -4.79 -1.58 17.91
C SER A 263 -5.39 -0.29 18.49
N ALA A 264 -6.71 -0.24 18.64
CA ALA A 264 -7.38 0.88 19.32
C ALA A 264 -7.03 0.94 20.81
N GLU A 265 -6.59 -0.17 21.41
CA GLU A 265 -6.09 -0.20 22.79
C GLU A 265 -4.75 0.54 22.94
N VAL A 266 -3.89 0.47 21.92
CA VAL A 266 -2.57 1.12 21.91
C VAL A 266 -2.68 2.58 21.47
N PHE A 267 -3.61 2.86 20.55
CA PHE A 267 -3.86 4.19 20.02
C PHE A 267 -5.28 4.64 20.40
N PRO A 268 -5.51 5.21 21.61
CA PRO A 268 -6.85 5.52 22.10
C PRO A 268 -7.60 6.59 21.29
N PHE A 269 -6.94 7.22 20.31
CA PHE A 269 -7.50 8.22 19.41
C PHE A 269 -8.01 7.62 18.09
N VAL A 270 -7.91 6.29 17.90
CA VAL A 270 -8.47 5.61 16.73
C VAL A 270 -9.70 4.81 17.15
N THR A 271 -10.71 4.81 16.31
CA THR A 271 -11.93 4.06 16.50
C THR A 271 -11.73 2.61 16.05
N ALA A 272 -12.14 1.66 16.89
CA ALA A 272 -12.12 0.24 16.55
C ALA A 272 -13.03 -0.08 15.35
N ASP A 273 -12.64 -1.07 14.55
CA ASP A 273 -13.40 -1.57 13.41
C ASP A 273 -13.62 -0.50 12.31
N THR A 274 -12.77 0.52 12.28
CA THR A 274 -12.81 1.63 11.34
C THR A 274 -11.66 1.58 10.33
N ILE A 275 -11.97 1.91 9.08
CA ILE A 275 -11.01 2.16 8.01
C ILE A 275 -10.80 3.67 7.89
N TYR A 276 -9.55 4.10 8.09
CA TYR A 276 -9.07 5.46 7.85
C TYR A 276 -8.44 5.55 6.46
N LEU A 277 -8.92 6.49 5.64
CA LEU A 277 -8.56 6.57 4.23
C LEU A 277 -7.49 7.62 3.99
N GLY A 278 -6.47 7.24 3.23
CA GLY A 278 -5.50 8.16 2.68
C GLY A 278 -6.12 9.01 1.56
N PHE A 279 -5.64 10.24 1.39
CA PHE A 279 -6.07 11.20 0.35
C PHE A 279 -6.03 10.70 -1.09
N ASP A 280 -5.11 9.79 -1.40
CA ASP A 280 -4.96 9.15 -2.71
C ASP A 280 -6.00 8.05 -2.92
N CYS A 281 -6.60 7.56 -1.84
CA CYS A 281 -7.66 6.57 -1.85
C CYS A 281 -8.99 7.25 -2.09
N ASP A 282 -9.50 8.03 -1.13
CA ASP A 282 -10.81 8.68 -1.13
C ASP A 282 -10.69 10.16 -0.75
N LYS A 283 -11.37 11.02 -1.52
CA LYS A 283 -11.37 12.47 -1.27
C LYS A 283 -12.55 12.91 -0.41
N GLU A 284 -13.59 12.08 -0.35
CA GLU A 284 -14.87 12.44 0.27
C GLU A 284 -15.03 11.78 1.63
N THR A 285 -14.49 10.58 1.81
CA THR A 285 -14.56 9.83 3.07
C THR A 285 -13.20 9.81 3.78
N LEU A 286 -13.16 10.24 5.03
CA LEU A 286 -11.97 10.12 5.90
C LEU A 286 -12.00 8.82 6.70
N GLU A 287 -13.17 8.47 7.25
CA GLU A 287 -13.35 7.29 8.09
C GLU A 287 -14.57 6.48 7.61
N TYR A 288 -14.46 5.16 7.63
CA TYR A 288 -15.55 4.23 7.32
C TYR A 288 -15.58 3.12 8.36
N ASN A 289 -16.64 3.04 9.16
CA ASN A 289 -16.80 1.97 10.14
C ASN A 289 -17.39 0.71 9.48
N ILE A 290 -16.73 -0.43 9.65
CA ILE A 290 -17.12 -1.69 9.00
C ILE A 290 -18.31 -2.37 9.69
N ALA A 291 -18.52 -2.10 10.98
CA ALA A 291 -19.57 -2.75 11.76
C ALA A 291 -20.96 -2.18 11.43
N ASP A 292 -21.07 -0.86 11.28
CA ASP A 292 -22.34 -0.17 11.05
C ASP A 292 -22.43 0.57 9.71
N GLY A 293 -21.33 0.67 8.95
CA GLY A 293 -21.28 1.37 7.67
C GLY A 293 -21.28 2.89 7.76
N SER A 294 -21.14 3.46 8.96
CA SER A 294 -21.04 4.91 9.17
C SER A 294 -19.80 5.51 8.51
N ARG A 295 -19.91 6.77 8.09
CA ARG A 295 -18.89 7.48 7.33
C ARG A 295 -18.66 8.86 7.92
N GLU A 296 -17.41 9.23 8.12
CA GLU A 296 -17.02 10.61 8.43
C GLU A 296 -16.45 11.29 7.18
N PRO A 297 -17.00 12.44 6.76
CA PRO A 297 -16.55 13.13 5.56
C PRO A 297 -15.18 13.80 5.76
N CYS A 298 -14.41 13.90 4.68
CA CYS A 298 -13.14 14.61 4.69
C CYS A 298 -13.35 16.12 4.50
N ASN A 299 -13.33 16.91 5.59
CA ASN A 299 -13.30 18.38 5.50
C ASN A 299 -11.92 18.88 5.05
N SER A 300 -11.76 19.16 3.75
CA SER A 300 -10.49 19.62 3.18
C SER A 300 -10.04 21.01 3.69
N ASP A 301 -10.94 21.81 4.26
CA ASP A 301 -10.70 23.22 4.63
C ASP A 301 -10.11 23.44 6.04
N GLU A 302 -10.06 22.44 6.94
CA GLU A 302 -9.72 22.64 8.36
C GLU A 302 -8.26 22.35 8.76
N ARG A 303 -7.36 22.04 7.81
CA ARG A 303 -5.98 21.60 8.10
C ARG A 303 -4.99 22.73 8.47
N VAL A 304 -5.43 23.69 9.27
CA VAL A 304 -4.58 24.73 9.90
C VAL A 304 -4.20 24.37 11.35
N HIS A 305 -4.70 23.23 11.87
CA HIS A 305 -4.43 22.76 13.24
C HIS A 305 -3.31 21.70 13.30
N PRO A 306 -2.63 21.51 14.45
CA PRO A 306 -1.55 20.52 14.56
C PRO A 306 -2.04 19.13 14.18
N CYS A 307 -1.26 18.41 13.36
CA CYS A 307 -1.63 17.11 12.81
C CYS A 307 -1.99 16.13 13.94
N SER A 308 -3.20 15.57 13.90
CA SER A 308 -3.61 14.49 14.81
C SER A 308 -2.75 13.23 14.58
N VAL A 309 -2.81 12.27 15.52
CA VAL A 309 -2.16 10.96 15.32
C VAL A 309 -2.74 10.26 14.08
N VAL A 310 -4.04 10.38 13.85
CA VAL A 310 -4.74 9.87 12.66
C VAL A 310 -4.15 10.48 11.40
N ASP A 311 -3.99 11.81 11.33
CA ASP A 311 -3.37 12.49 10.19
C ASP A 311 -1.94 12.02 9.95
N CYS A 312 -1.17 11.80 11.02
CA CYS A 312 0.20 11.32 10.91
C CYS A 312 0.26 9.90 10.34
N LEU A 313 -0.63 9.02 10.77
CA LEU A 313 -0.73 7.64 10.27
C LEU A 313 -1.22 7.61 8.82
N CYS A 314 -2.22 8.44 8.46
CA CYS A 314 -2.67 8.63 7.08
C CYS A 314 -1.52 9.13 6.19
N ASN A 315 -0.71 10.08 6.64
CA ASN A 315 0.46 10.52 5.86
C ASN A 315 1.54 9.44 5.73
N CYS A 316 1.69 8.54 6.72
CA CYS A 316 2.68 7.46 6.66
C CYS A 316 2.37 6.39 5.61
N ILE A 317 1.10 6.25 5.22
CA ILE A 317 0.67 5.30 4.19
C ILE A 317 0.72 5.89 2.78
N HIS A 318 0.94 7.21 2.62
CA HIS A 318 1.15 7.83 1.31
C HIS A 318 2.50 7.42 0.71
N GLY A 319 2.45 6.50 -0.25
CA GLY A 319 3.61 5.74 -0.70
C GLY A 319 4.26 6.21 -2.00
N THR A 320 4.66 7.48 -2.16
CA THR A 320 5.46 7.87 -3.33
C THR A 320 6.61 8.85 -3.00
N GLY A 321 7.84 8.40 -3.28
CA GLY A 321 9.03 9.24 -3.45
C GLY A 321 9.30 10.24 -2.33
N LYS A 322 9.47 11.52 -2.69
CA LYS A 322 9.79 12.62 -1.78
C LYS A 322 8.80 12.80 -0.62
N LEU A 323 7.56 12.31 -0.75
CA LEU A 323 6.54 12.43 0.30
C LEU A 323 6.77 11.45 1.46
N LEU A 324 7.56 10.39 1.22
CA LEU A 324 7.98 9.47 2.26
C LEU A 324 9.16 10.01 3.08
N ALA A 325 9.91 10.99 2.54
CA ALA A 325 11.26 11.38 2.97
C ALA A 325 11.30 12.59 3.90
#